data_AF-A0A673ZZ23-F1
#
_entry.id   AF-A0A673ZZ23-F1
#
_cell.length_a   1.000
_cell.length_b   1.000
_cell.length_c   1.000
_cell.angle_alpha   90.00
_cell.angle_beta   90.00
_cell.angle_gamma   90.00
#
_symmetry.space_group_name_H-M   'P 1'
#
loop_
_entity.id
_entity.type
_entity.pdbx_description
1 polymer ?
#
loop_
_entity_poly.entity_id
_entity_poly.type
_entity_poly.pdbx_seq_one_letter_code
_entity_poly.pdbx_strand_id
1 'polypeptide(L)'
;MNNQKQQKPTLTGQRFKTRKRDEKERFDPTQFQESIVQGLNQTGSDLEAVAKFLDASGAKLDYRRYAETLFDILVAGGMLAPGGSISDDLTRTEFCLFTAQEDLETMQAYAQVFNKLIRRYKYLEKGFEEEIKKLLLFLKGFTESERNKLAMLTGILLANGNISAAVIGSLFNENVVKEGECLPAHHYLYLDLSNESCLFSFFPNVWLRLPQMNMELFPANKRSCEHFSKYFTDAGLKELSDFARNQEAIGSRKELQKELQEMMAPLFVHSPHFF
;
A
#
# COMPACT_ATOMS: atom_id res chain seq x y z
N MET A 1 -28.99 69.10 40.52
CA MET A 1 -27.71 69.15 41.26
C MET A 1 -27.30 67.74 41.65
N ASN A 2 -26.10 67.36 41.21
CA ASN A 2 -25.24 66.23 41.59
C ASN A 2 -25.79 64.80 41.77
N ASN A 3 -25.64 64.09 40.66
CA ASN A 3 -25.32 62.68 40.48
C ASN A 3 -24.09 62.26 41.34
N GLN A 4 -24.21 61.24 42.20
CA GLN A 4 -23.05 60.54 42.77
C GLN A 4 -23.26 59.02 42.68
N LYS A 5 -22.68 58.43 41.64
CA LYS A 5 -22.48 56.99 41.49
C LYS A 5 -21.51 56.51 42.57
N GLN A 6 -21.91 55.55 43.40
CA GLN A 6 -20.97 54.73 44.16
C GLN A 6 -20.12 53.91 43.17
N GLN A 7 -18.83 54.21 43.07
CA GLN A 7 -17.87 53.40 42.35
C GLN A 7 -17.49 52.20 43.21
N LYS A 8 -17.76 50.99 42.71
CA LYS A 8 -17.26 49.75 43.31
C LYS A 8 -15.74 49.65 43.09
N PRO A 9 -14.99 49.07 44.03
CA PRO A 9 -13.53 48.99 43.93
C PRO A 9 -13.12 48.22 42.67
N THR A 10 -12.33 48.87 41.82
CA THR A 10 -11.76 48.27 40.61
C THR A 10 -10.59 47.38 41.03
N LEU A 11 -10.65 46.10 40.66
CA LEU A 11 -9.54 45.14 40.78
C LEU A 11 -8.41 45.53 39.81
N THR A 12 -7.63 46.55 40.15
CA THR A 12 -6.37 46.86 39.48
C THR A 12 -5.33 45.83 39.89
N GLY A 13 -5.11 44.81 39.06
CA GLY A 13 -3.97 43.92 39.24
C GLY A 13 -4.01 42.58 38.53
N GLN A 14 -5.18 42.09 38.09
CA GLN A 14 -5.22 40.79 37.40
C GLN A 14 -5.07 40.99 35.90
N ARG A 15 -3.81 40.97 35.44
CA ARG A 15 -3.47 40.73 34.03
C ARG A 15 -4.06 39.37 33.66
N PHE A 16 -5.24 39.35 33.05
CA PHE A 16 -5.72 38.18 32.34
C PHE A 16 -4.73 37.91 31.21
N LYS A 17 -3.79 37.00 31.46
CA LYS A 17 -3.05 36.35 30.38
C LYS A 17 -4.09 35.54 29.61
N THR A 18 -4.64 36.12 28.56
CA THR A 18 -5.25 35.34 27.49
C THR A 18 -4.21 34.30 27.12
N ARG A 19 -4.52 33.01 27.37
CA ARG A 19 -3.71 31.92 26.81
C ARG A 19 -3.67 32.21 25.32
N LYS A 20 -2.47 32.22 24.73
CA LYS A 20 -2.31 32.13 23.28
C LYS A 20 -3.19 30.95 22.88
N ARG A 21 -4.34 31.25 22.29
CA ARG A 21 -5.15 30.26 21.61
C ARG A 21 -4.20 29.80 20.53
N ASP A 22 -3.71 28.56 20.62
CA ASP A 22 -2.91 27.99 19.56
C ASP A 22 -3.67 28.27 18.27
N GLU A 23 -3.12 29.16 17.43
CA GLU A 23 -3.56 29.27 16.06
C GLU A 23 -3.30 27.89 15.50
N LYS A 24 -4.33 27.02 15.48
CA LYS A 24 -4.27 25.79 14.71
C LYS A 24 -3.91 26.26 13.32
N GLU A 25 -2.67 25.99 12.91
CA GLU A 25 -2.21 26.28 11.56
C GLU A 25 -3.32 25.82 10.62
N ARG A 26 -3.76 26.71 9.74
CA ARG A 26 -4.87 26.42 8.84
C ARG A 26 -4.48 25.20 7.99
N PHE A 27 -5.39 24.23 7.85
CA PHE A 27 -5.12 23.09 6.97
C PHE A 27 -5.13 23.60 5.54
N ASP A 28 -3.93 23.73 4.97
CA ASP A 28 -3.71 24.21 3.61
C ASP A 28 -2.87 23.17 2.83
N PRO A 29 -3.51 22.15 2.24
CA PRO A 29 -2.81 21.12 1.47
C PRO A 29 -2.25 21.64 0.15
N THR A 30 -2.85 22.71 -0.41
CA THR A 30 -2.37 23.34 -1.64
C THR A 30 -1.03 24.02 -1.44
N GLN A 31 -0.88 24.82 -0.37
CA GLN A 31 0.40 25.44 -0.03
C GLN A 31 1.50 24.40 0.27
N PHE A 32 1.13 23.31 0.93
CA PHE A 32 2.03 22.19 1.15
C PHE A 32 2.47 21.56 -0.17
N GLN A 33 1.54 21.27 -1.08
CA GLN A 33 1.83 20.73 -2.40
C GLN A 33 2.77 21.64 -3.19
N GLU A 34 2.48 22.94 -3.27
CA GLU A 34 3.34 23.90 -3.98
C GLU A 34 4.77 23.89 -3.45
N SER A 35 4.95 23.82 -2.12
CA SER A 35 6.27 23.78 -1.49
C SER A 35 7.04 22.51 -1.85
N ILE A 36 6.37 21.35 -1.86
CA ILE A 36 6.98 20.07 -2.24
C ILE A 36 7.28 20.03 -3.74
N VAL A 37 6.33 20.37 -4.59
CA VAL A 37 6.46 20.39 -6.05
C VAL A 37 7.59 21.33 -6.48
N GLN A 38 7.69 22.52 -5.88
CA GLN A 38 8.77 23.45 -6.16
C GLN A 38 10.14 22.85 -5.83
N GLY A 39 10.27 22.16 -4.70
CA GLY A 39 11.52 21.51 -4.31
C GLY A 39 11.89 20.32 -5.20
N LEU A 40 10.90 19.50 -5.57
CA LEU A 40 11.10 18.37 -6.50
C LEU A 40 11.53 18.88 -7.90
N ASN A 41 10.94 19.97 -8.37
CA ASN A 41 11.32 20.60 -9.63
C ASN A 41 12.75 21.17 -9.61
N GLN A 42 13.28 21.53 -8.43
CA GLN A 42 14.67 21.98 -8.27
C GLN A 42 15.67 20.82 -8.21
N THR A 43 15.28 19.69 -7.64
CA THR A 43 16.13 18.49 -7.55
C THR A 43 16.20 17.74 -8.88
N GLY A 44 15.17 17.87 -9.72
CA GLY A 44 15.11 17.16 -10.99
C GLY A 44 14.96 15.65 -10.82
N SER A 45 15.60 14.87 -11.71
CA SER A 45 15.57 13.41 -11.70
C SER A 45 16.59 12.76 -10.75
N ASP A 46 17.37 13.54 -10.00
CA ASP A 46 18.31 13.01 -9.02
C ASP A 46 17.58 12.58 -7.73
N LEU A 47 17.33 11.27 -7.62
CA LEU A 47 16.64 10.68 -6.47
C LEU A 47 17.43 10.81 -5.15
N GLU A 48 18.74 10.99 -5.20
CA GLU A 48 19.53 11.27 -3.99
C GLU A 48 19.31 12.72 -3.53
N ALA A 49 19.26 13.66 -4.47
CA ALA A 49 18.88 15.05 -4.19
C ALA A 49 17.44 15.15 -3.67
N VAL A 50 16.50 14.39 -4.25
CA VAL A 50 15.11 14.28 -3.75
C VAL A 50 15.10 13.80 -2.30
N ALA A 51 15.82 12.72 -1.97
CA ALA A 51 15.88 12.21 -0.60
C ALA A 51 16.44 13.25 0.40
N LYS A 52 17.50 13.98 0.00
CA LYS A 52 18.09 15.07 0.82
C LYS A 52 17.11 16.23 1.00
N PHE A 53 16.40 16.62 -0.05
CA PHE A 53 15.38 17.66 0.00
C PHE A 53 14.25 17.28 0.96
N LEU A 54 13.73 16.06 0.86
CA LEU A 54 12.64 15.59 1.73
C LEU A 54 13.09 15.50 3.20
N ASP A 55 14.33 15.05 3.46
CA ASP A 55 14.86 15.07 4.83
C ASP A 55 14.95 16.50 5.40
N ALA A 56 15.53 17.43 4.63
CA ALA A 56 15.66 18.83 5.05
C ALA A 56 14.31 19.54 5.21
N SER A 57 13.33 19.21 4.37
CA SER A 57 12.03 19.88 4.32
C SER A 57 11.08 19.41 5.42
N GLY A 58 11.20 18.17 5.90
CA GLY A 58 10.39 17.66 7.01
C GLY A 58 10.65 18.33 8.35
N ALA A 59 11.73 19.12 8.48
CA ALA A 59 11.95 20.00 9.64
C ALA A 59 11.09 21.28 9.59
N LYS A 60 10.63 21.68 8.40
CA LYS A 60 9.86 22.91 8.16
C LYS A 60 8.39 22.62 7.83
N LEU A 61 8.11 21.49 7.19
CA LEU A 61 6.80 21.08 6.72
C LEU A 61 6.24 19.98 7.62
N ASP A 62 4.94 20.04 7.92
CA ASP A 62 4.27 19.05 8.78
C ASP A 62 3.86 17.80 7.99
N TYR A 63 4.82 16.89 7.76
CA TYR A 63 4.55 15.63 7.06
C TYR A 63 3.50 14.77 7.74
N ARG A 64 3.36 14.84 9.07
CA ARG A 64 2.38 14.03 9.78
C ARG A 64 0.96 14.41 9.39
N ARG A 65 0.71 15.71 9.25
CA ARG A 65 -0.60 16.26 8.88
C ARG A 65 -0.91 16.09 7.41
N TYR A 66 0.10 16.16 6.55
CA TYR A 66 -0.02 16.11 5.10
C TYR A 66 0.52 14.81 4.50
N ALA A 67 0.50 13.70 5.26
CA ALA A 67 1.08 12.44 4.83
C ALA A 67 0.47 11.92 3.51
N GLU A 68 -0.86 11.95 3.42
CA GLU A 68 -1.60 11.59 2.20
C GLU A 68 -1.17 12.48 1.02
N THR A 69 -1.24 13.80 1.18
CA THR A 69 -0.81 14.77 0.15
C THR A 69 0.65 14.56 -0.27
N LEU A 70 1.55 14.27 0.67
CA LEU A 70 2.96 14.02 0.39
C LEU A 70 3.13 12.79 -0.51
N PHE A 71 2.47 11.69 -0.19
CA PHE A 71 2.59 10.46 -0.96
C PHE A 71 1.87 10.53 -2.30
N ASP A 72 0.72 11.20 -2.39
CA ASP A 72 0.06 11.54 -3.66
C ASP A 72 1.04 12.28 -4.59
N ILE A 73 1.78 13.28 -4.09
CA ILE A 73 2.76 14.03 -4.89
C ILE A 73 3.93 13.15 -5.32
N LEU A 74 4.50 12.35 -4.41
CA LEU A 74 5.66 11.51 -4.72
C LEU A 74 5.32 10.39 -5.72
N VAL A 75 4.08 9.89 -5.71
CA VAL A 75 3.63 8.82 -6.60
C VAL A 75 3.07 9.37 -7.90
N ALA A 76 2.05 10.24 -7.83
CA ALA A 76 1.28 10.71 -8.98
C ALA A 76 1.65 12.14 -9.44
N GLY A 77 2.58 12.81 -8.76
CA GLY A 77 3.04 14.16 -9.11
C GLY A 77 2.12 15.28 -8.63
N GLY A 78 1.02 14.97 -7.95
CA GLY A 78 0.09 15.93 -7.38
C GLY A 78 -1.03 15.26 -6.59
N MET A 79 -1.88 16.05 -5.93
CA MET A 79 -3.02 15.54 -5.16
C MET A 79 -3.99 14.71 -6.04
N LEU A 80 -4.37 13.54 -5.52
CA LEU A 80 -5.37 12.69 -6.16
C LEU A 80 -6.78 13.05 -5.67
N ALA A 81 -7.74 13.01 -6.58
CA ALA A 81 -9.15 13.16 -6.25
C ALA A 81 -9.67 11.90 -5.53
N PRO A 82 -10.80 11.99 -4.79
CA PRO A 82 -11.47 10.82 -4.25
C PRO A 82 -11.84 9.86 -5.39
N GLY A 83 -11.17 8.71 -5.46
CA GLY A 83 -11.32 7.76 -6.58
C GLY A 83 -10.04 7.51 -7.39
N GLY A 84 -8.95 8.21 -7.10
CA GLY A 84 -7.64 7.99 -7.72
C GLY A 84 -7.45 8.64 -9.10
N SER A 85 -8.41 9.44 -9.56
CA SER A 85 -8.16 10.32 -10.71
C SER A 85 -7.27 11.48 -10.28
N ILE A 86 -6.34 11.87 -11.15
CA ILE A 86 -5.51 13.02 -10.86
C ILE A 86 -6.35 14.29 -11.04
N SER A 87 -6.36 15.18 -10.04
CA SER A 87 -7.12 16.43 -10.15
C SER A 87 -6.53 17.32 -11.26
N ASP A 88 -7.38 17.88 -12.13
CA ASP A 88 -6.94 18.72 -13.26
C ASP A 88 -6.52 20.15 -12.85
N ASP A 89 -6.94 20.60 -11.68
CA ASP A 89 -6.81 22.01 -11.25
C ASP A 89 -5.53 22.35 -10.47
N LEU A 90 -4.55 21.44 -10.37
CA LEU A 90 -3.43 21.56 -9.41
C LEU A 90 -2.04 21.41 -10.03
N THR A 91 -1.06 22.08 -9.40
CA THR A 91 0.37 22.08 -9.74
C THR A 91 0.95 20.67 -9.74
N ARG A 92 1.35 20.17 -10.91
CA ARG A 92 2.00 18.85 -11.03
C ARG A 92 3.52 18.98 -11.16
N THR A 93 4.22 17.98 -10.62
CA THR A 93 5.63 17.74 -10.93
C THR A 93 5.77 16.56 -11.88
N GLU A 94 6.74 16.64 -12.78
CA GLU A 94 7.17 15.50 -13.61
C GLU A 94 8.22 14.63 -12.89
N PHE A 95 8.60 14.97 -11.66
CA PHE A 95 9.55 14.21 -10.85
C PHE A 95 8.80 13.37 -9.81
N CYS A 96 8.02 12.40 -10.30
CA CYS A 96 7.25 11.45 -9.50
C CYS A 96 7.35 10.02 -10.07
N LEU A 97 6.85 9.04 -9.32
CA LEU A 97 6.89 7.63 -9.72
C LEU A 97 6.20 7.38 -11.06
N PHE A 98 5.04 7.99 -11.31
CA PHE A 98 4.23 7.74 -12.50
C PHE A 98 4.87 8.22 -13.79
N THR A 99 5.68 9.28 -13.74
CA THR A 99 6.44 9.81 -14.88
C THR A 99 7.82 9.18 -15.02
N ALA A 100 8.27 8.40 -14.04
CA ALA A 100 9.56 7.72 -14.06
C ALA A 100 9.65 6.63 -15.14
N GLN A 101 10.86 6.15 -15.42
CA GLN A 101 11.07 5.03 -16.32
C GLN A 101 10.56 3.72 -15.69
N GLU A 102 9.90 2.87 -16.48
CA GLU A 102 9.36 1.57 -16.07
C GLU A 102 10.45 0.50 -16.12
N ASP A 103 11.39 0.55 -15.17
CA ASP A 103 12.47 -0.42 -15.04
C ASP A 103 12.79 -0.69 -13.57
N LEU A 104 13.39 -1.86 -13.31
CA LEU A 104 13.65 -2.33 -11.95
C LEU A 104 14.63 -1.42 -11.19
N GLU A 105 15.65 -0.90 -11.85
CA GLU A 105 16.68 -0.06 -11.21
C GLU A 105 16.05 1.25 -10.71
N THR A 106 15.23 1.89 -11.55
CA THR A 106 14.48 3.10 -11.20
C THR A 106 13.50 2.82 -10.06
N MET A 107 12.72 1.74 -10.12
CA MET A 107 11.76 1.40 -9.05
C MET A 107 12.46 1.11 -7.71
N GLN A 108 13.62 0.46 -7.75
CA GLN A 108 14.45 0.25 -6.55
C GLN A 108 14.96 1.58 -5.98
N ALA A 109 15.40 2.50 -6.83
CA ALA A 109 15.85 3.82 -6.39
C ALA A 109 14.71 4.62 -5.74
N TYR A 110 13.49 4.59 -6.30
CA TYR A 110 12.30 5.18 -5.66
C TYR A 110 11.98 4.51 -4.32
N ALA A 111 12.01 3.17 -4.24
CA ALA A 111 11.83 2.45 -2.99
C ALA A 111 12.85 2.88 -1.92
N GLN A 112 14.10 3.14 -2.31
CA GLN A 112 15.13 3.66 -1.40
C GLN A 112 14.80 5.08 -0.89
N VAL A 113 14.24 5.96 -1.73
CA VAL A 113 13.78 7.29 -1.29
C VAL A 113 12.71 7.16 -0.22
N PHE A 114 11.66 6.36 -0.47
CA PHE A 114 10.61 6.10 0.53
C PHE A 114 11.17 5.48 1.81
N ASN A 115 12.09 4.52 1.69
CA ASN A 115 12.72 3.87 2.84
C ASN A 115 13.52 4.88 3.69
N LYS A 116 14.35 5.72 3.06
CA LYS A 116 15.08 6.80 3.75
C LYS A 116 14.12 7.76 4.46
N LEU A 117 13.06 8.18 3.77
CA LEU A 117 12.04 9.09 4.31
C LEU A 117 11.34 8.49 5.54
N ILE A 118 10.84 7.25 5.44
CA ILE A 118 10.12 6.56 6.51
C ILE A 118 11.03 6.21 7.68
N ARG A 119 12.28 5.81 7.43
CA ARG A 119 13.27 5.59 8.49
C ARG A 119 13.51 6.85 9.31
N ARG A 120 13.54 8.01 8.66
CA ARG A 120 13.72 9.30 9.32
C ARG A 120 12.46 9.78 10.04
N TYR A 121 11.32 9.66 9.38
CA TYR A 121 10.01 10.11 9.86
C TYR A 121 9.10 8.91 10.10
N LYS A 122 9.43 8.09 11.12
CA LYS A 122 8.76 6.80 11.39
C LYS A 122 7.25 6.88 11.57
N TYR A 123 6.72 8.05 12.00
CA TYR A 123 5.28 8.28 12.10
C TYR A 123 4.55 8.24 10.74
N LEU A 124 5.27 8.36 9.61
CA LEU A 124 4.72 8.25 8.26
C LEU A 124 4.47 6.81 7.82
N GLU A 125 5.06 5.81 8.49
CA GLU A 125 4.96 4.41 8.09
C GLU A 125 3.50 3.95 7.91
N LYS A 126 2.64 4.28 8.88
CA LYS A 126 1.21 3.95 8.76
C LYS A 126 0.52 4.70 7.63
N GLY A 127 0.83 6.00 7.47
CA GLY A 127 0.25 6.80 6.38
C GLY A 127 0.66 6.28 5.01
N PHE A 128 1.91 5.83 4.88
CA PHE A 128 2.43 5.22 3.66
C PHE A 128 1.74 3.90 3.34
N GLU A 129 1.59 3.01 4.32
CA GLU A 129 0.91 1.73 4.12
C GLU A 129 -0.56 1.92 3.70
N GLU A 130 -1.27 2.86 4.32
CA GLU A 130 -2.65 3.20 3.95
C GLU A 130 -2.73 3.83 2.55
N GLU A 131 -1.75 4.66 2.17
CA GLU A 131 -1.72 5.23 0.83
C GLU A 131 -1.47 4.17 -0.24
N ILE A 132 -0.54 3.24 -0.03
CA ILE A 132 -0.34 2.11 -0.95
C ILE A 132 -1.62 1.28 -1.09
N LYS A 133 -2.35 1.02 0.00
CA LYS A 133 -3.67 0.34 -0.07
C LYS A 133 -4.66 1.12 -0.92
N LYS A 134 -4.74 2.44 -0.73
CA LYS A 134 -5.61 3.36 -1.47
C LYS A 134 -5.29 3.34 -2.97
N LEU A 135 -4.02 3.48 -3.33
CA LEU A 135 -3.56 3.44 -4.73
C LEU A 135 -3.88 2.09 -5.40
N LEU A 136 -3.64 0.96 -4.72
CA LEU A 136 -3.99 -0.36 -5.23
C LEU A 136 -5.52 -0.59 -5.38
N LEU A 137 -6.35 0.13 -4.62
CA LEU A 137 -7.81 0.08 -4.78
C LEU A 137 -8.27 0.84 -6.03
N PHE A 138 -7.53 1.89 -6.43
CA PHE A 138 -7.87 2.79 -7.53
C PHE A 138 -7.10 2.52 -8.82
N LEU A 139 -6.64 1.28 -9.04
CA LEU A 139 -5.93 0.90 -10.26
C LEU A 139 -6.65 1.31 -11.56
N LYS A 140 -8.00 1.33 -11.56
CA LYS A 140 -8.80 1.77 -12.72
C LYS A 140 -8.55 3.23 -13.12
N GLY A 141 -8.13 4.09 -12.19
CA GLY A 141 -7.82 5.49 -12.45
C GLY A 141 -6.48 5.70 -13.15
N PHE A 142 -5.67 4.64 -13.28
CA PHE A 142 -4.29 4.70 -13.75
C PHE A 142 -4.10 3.99 -15.09
N THR A 143 -3.18 4.50 -15.90
CA THR A 143 -2.72 3.88 -17.14
C THR A 143 -2.02 2.55 -16.88
N GLU A 144 -1.85 1.73 -17.91
CA GLU A 144 -1.16 0.43 -17.78
C GLU A 144 0.26 0.58 -17.23
N SER A 145 1.02 1.56 -17.73
CA SER A 145 2.38 1.83 -17.27
C SER A 145 2.43 2.27 -15.81
N GLU A 146 1.51 3.14 -15.37
CA GLU A 146 1.43 3.58 -13.96
C GLU A 146 1.11 2.41 -13.02
N ARG A 147 0.21 1.51 -13.44
CA ARG A 147 -0.13 0.30 -12.69
C ARG A 147 1.05 -0.65 -12.56
N ASN A 148 1.83 -0.82 -13.64
CA ASN A 148 3.03 -1.65 -13.61
C ASN A 148 4.08 -1.07 -12.67
N LYS A 149 4.37 0.24 -12.74
CA LYS A 149 5.30 0.92 -11.82
C LYS A 149 4.86 0.80 -10.36
N LEU A 150 3.57 0.99 -10.09
CA LEU A 150 3.01 0.85 -8.73
C LEU A 150 3.16 -0.59 -8.23
N ALA A 151 2.92 -1.58 -9.08
CA ALA A 151 3.08 -2.98 -8.75
C ALA A 151 4.54 -3.35 -8.47
N MET A 152 5.48 -2.91 -9.31
CA MET A 152 6.91 -3.12 -9.11
C MET A 152 7.40 -2.48 -7.81
N LEU A 153 7.07 -1.20 -7.58
CA LEU A 153 7.39 -0.50 -6.34
C LEU A 153 6.84 -1.26 -5.12
N THR A 154 5.57 -1.66 -5.16
CA THR A 154 4.94 -2.41 -4.06
C THR A 154 5.64 -3.74 -3.82
N GLY A 155 6.07 -4.44 -4.87
CA GLY A 155 6.79 -5.71 -4.79
C GLY A 155 8.12 -5.54 -4.07
N ILE A 156 8.89 -4.52 -4.47
CA ILE A 156 10.16 -4.16 -3.83
C ILE A 156 9.97 -3.75 -2.37
N LEU A 157 8.92 -3.01 -2.04
CA LEU A 157 8.63 -2.60 -0.67
C LEU A 157 8.24 -3.78 0.23
N LEU A 158 7.48 -4.74 -0.30
CA LEU A 158 7.14 -5.98 0.41
C LEU A 158 8.38 -6.87 0.62
N ALA A 159 9.18 -7.04 -0.44
CA ALA A 159 10.46 -7.75 -0.43
C ALA A 159 11.39 -7.25 0.68
N ASN A 160 11.54 -5.93 0.78
CA ASN A 160 12.39 -5.30 1.79
C ASN A 160 11.78 -5.24 3.20
N GLY A 161 10.52 -5.68 3.37
CA GLY A 161 9.79 -5.58 4.63
C GLY A 161 9.45 -4.15 5.04
N ASN A 162 9.38 -3.22 4.08
CA ASN A 162 9.02 -1.82 4.31
C ASN A 162 7.52 -1.63 4.55
N ILE A 163 6.69 -2.53 4.01
CA ILE A 163 5.23 -2.55 4.18
C ILE A 163 4.74 -3.97 4.47
N SER A 164 3.59 -4.08 5.13
CA SER A 164 2.97 -5.37 5.46
C SER A 164 2.27 -6.00 4.25
N ALA A 165 2.26 -7.33 4.17
CA ALA A 165 1.46 -8.09 3.19
C ALA A 165 -0.05 -7.78 3.23
N ALA A 166 -0.53 -7.14 4.30
CA ALA A 166 -1.91 -6.68 4.42
C ALA A 166 -2.33 -5.74 3.27
N VAL A 167 -1.39 -5.02 2.64
CA VAL A 167 -1.68 -4.14 1.50
C VAL A 167 -2.23 -4.90 0.29
N ILE A 168 -1.82 -6.17 0.11
CA ILE A 168 -2.26 -7.01 -1.03
C ILE A 168 -3.78 -7.27 -0.94
N GLY A 169 -4.36 -7.20 0.25
CA GLY A 169 -5.79 -7.35 0.49
C GLY A 169 -6.69 -6.44 -0.37
N SER A 170 -6.21 -5.23 -0.73
CA SER A 170 -6.99 -4.30 -1.54
C SER A 170 -7.16 -4.74 -2.99
N LEU A 171 -6.26 -5.60 -3.51
CA LEU A 171 -6.34 -6.13 -4.87
C LEU A 171 -7.50 -7.11 -5.09
N PHE A 172 -8.01 -7.72 -4.01
CA PHE A 172 -9.12 -8.69 -4.08
C PHE A 172 -10.50 -8.02 -3.99
N ASN A 173 -10.55 -6.69 -3.99
CA ASN A 173 -11.83 -5.98 -4.04
C ASN A 173 -12.57 -6.36 -5.33
N GLU A 174 -13.86 -6.73 -5.22
CA GLU A 174 -14.67 -7.21 -6.34
C GLU A 174 -14.63 -6.28 -7.56
N ASN A 175 -14.55 -4.97 -7.33
CA ASN A 175 -14.54 -3.98 -8.40
C ASN A 175 -13.27 -4.04 -9.25
N VAL A 176 -12.13 -4.38 -8.64
CA VAL A 176 -10.82 -4.50 -9.31
C VAL A 176 -10.71 -5.87 -9.99
N VAL A 177 -11.18 -6.93 -9.31
CA VAL A 177 -11.17 -8.31 -9.80
C VAL A 177 -12.07 -8.51 -11.02
N LYS A 178 -13.28 -7.93 -11.02
CA LYS A 178 -14.26 -8.12 -12.12
C LYS A 178 -13.74 -7.67 -13.48
N GLU A 179 -12.92 -6.62 -13.52
CA GLU A 179 -12.35 -6.09 -14.76
C GLU A 179 -11.02 -6.76 -15.17
N GLY A 180 -10.40 -7.54 -14.27
CA GLY A 180 -9.11 -8.19 -14.52
C GLY A 180 -7.88 -7.27 -14.39
N GLU A 181 -8.06 -6.03 -13.93
CA GLU A 181 -6.99 -5.02 -13.83
C GLU A 181 -5.98 -5.32 -12.70
N CYS A 182 -6.32 -6.21 -11.76
CA CYS A 182 -5.40 -6.68 -10.73
C CYS A 182 -4.37 -7.70 -11.25
N LEU A 183 -4.62 -8.40 -12.37
CA LEU A 183 -3.78 -9.50 -12.81
C LEU A 183 -2.37 -9.06 -13.24
N PRO A 184 -2.20 -8.01 -14.09
CA PRO A 184 -0.87 -7.51 -14.43
C PRO A 184 -0.11 -6.98 -13.21
N ALA A 185 -0.80 -6.22 -12.35
CA ALA A 185 -0.20 -5.70 -11.13
C ALA A 185 0.27 -6.83 -10.20
N HIS A 186 -0.53 -7.88 -10.04
CA HIS A 186 -0.17 -9.04 -9.24
C HIS A 186 0.97 -9.86 -9.84
N HIS A 187 1.07 -9.89 -11.17
CA HIS A 187 2.18 -10.52 -11.87
C HIS A 187 3.51 -9.81 -11.61
N TYR A 188 3.58 -8.49 -11.75
CA TYR A 188 4.78 -7.70 -11.45
C TYR A 188 5.18 -7.78 -9.98
N LEU A 189 4.19 -7.76 -9.06
CA LEU A 189 4.42 -8.01 -7.64
C LEU A 189 5.15 -9.34 -7.39
N TYR A 190 4.80 -10.41 -8.12
CA TYR A 190 5.43 -11.71 -7.98
C TYR A 190 6.82 -11.81 -8.61
N LEU A 191 7.03 -11.23 -9.79
CA LEU A 191 8.34 -11.19 -10.43
C LEU A 191 9.39 -10.55 -9.51
N ASP A 192 9.05 -9.42 -8.90
CA ASP A 192 9.98 -8.71 -8.02
C ASP A 192 10.24 -9.47 -6.71
N LEU A 193 9.24 -10.19 -6.19
CA LEU A 193 9.40 -11.08 -5.02
C LEU A 193 10.21 -12.35 -5.33
N SER A 194 10.27 -12.77 -6.59
CA SER A 194 10.95 -13.99 -7.05
C SER A 194 12.45 -13.78 -7.28
N ASN A 195 12.94 -12.54 -7.29
CA ASN A 195 14.38 -12.28 -7.31
C ASN A 195 15.05 -12.79 -6.01
N GLU A 196 16.21 -13.44 -6.16
CA GLU A 196 16.80 -14.47 -5.26
C GLU A 196 16.92 -14.14 -3.76
N SER A 197 16.76 -12.89 -3.34
CA SER A 197 16.87 -12.48 -1.95
C SER A 197 15.57 -12.64 -1.13
N CYS A 198 14.40 -12.81 -1.75
CA CYS A 198 13.08 -12.77 -1.08
C CYS A 198 12.28 -14.08 -1.04
N LEU A 199 12.65 -15.06 -1.87
CA LEU A 199 11.99 -16.36 -1.97
C LEU A 199 11.99 -17.17 -0.66
N PHE A 200 12.95 -16.95 0.24
CA PHE A 200 13.09 -17.80 1.43
C PHE A 200 12.30 -17.33 2.67
N SER A 201 11.94 -16.05 2.75
CA SER A 201 11.33 -15.46 3.95
C SER A 201 9.86 -15.06 3.76
N PHE A 202 9.48 -14.64 2.55
CA PHE A 202 8.15 -14.06 2.28
C PHE A 202 7.18 -15.05 1.62
N PHE A 203 7.69 -15.85 0.67
CA PHE A 203 6.92 -16.84 -0.09
C PHE A 203 6.11 -17.79 0.79
N PRO A 204 6.66 -18.44 1.83
CA PRO A 204 5.88 -19.35 2.67
C PRO A 204 4.77 -18.62 3.43
N ASN A 205 5.01 -17.41 3.93
CA ASN A 205 4.07 -16.71 4.83
C ASN A 205 2.90 -16.06 4.09
N VAL A 206 3.15 -15.52 2.90
CA VAL A 206 2.12 -14.93 2.04
C VAL A 206 1.41 -16.03 1.24
N TRP A 207 2.14 -17.00 0.69
CA TRP A 207 1.54 -18.06 -0.09
C TRP A 207 0.78 -19.11 0.75
N LEU A 208 1.25 -19.51 1.95
CA LEU A 208 0.43 -20.39 2.82
C LEU A 208 -0.85 -19.72 3.31
N ARG A 209 -0.87 -18.39 3.43
CA ARG A 209 -2.06 -17.65 3.89
C ARG A 209 -3.04 -17.31 2.76
N LEU A 210 -2.62 -17.39 1.49
CA LEU A 210 -3.37 -16.92 0.33
C LEU A 210 -3.70 -17.94 -0.80
N PRO A 211 -3.75 -19.28 -0.61
CA PRO A 211 -4.14 -20.17 -1.71
C PRO A 211 -5.55 -19.88 -2.24
N GLN A 212 -6.48 -19.55 -1.33
CA GLN A 212 -7.85 -19.17 -1.67
C GLN A 212 -7.93 -17.78 -2.31
N MET A 213 -7.15 -16.83 -1.79
CA MET A 213 -7.11 -15.46 -2.33
C MET A 213 -6.51 -15.41 -3.75
N ASN A 214 -5.51 -16.25 -4.06
CA ASN A 214 -4.93 -16.31 -5.40
C ASN A 214 -5.93 -16.67 -6.51
N MET A 215 -6.92 -17.51 -6.20
CA MET A 215 -8.04 -17.79 -7.13
C MET A 215 -9.02 -16.63 -7.19
N GLU A 216 -9.18 -15.88 -6.09
CA GLU A 216 -10.09 -14.73 -6.02
C GLU A 216 -9.66 -13.55 -6.91
N LEU A 217 -8.40 -13.49 -7.36
CA LEU A 217 -7.91 -12.51 -8.33
C LEU A 217 -8.46 -12.71 -9.74
N PHE A 218 -8.85 -13.95 -10.06
CA PHE A 218 -9.51 -14.21 -11.32
C PHE A 218 -10.99 -13.86 -11.18
N PRO A 219 -11.62 -13.29 -12.23
CA PRO A 219 -13.07 -13.18 -12.29
C PRO A 219 -13.70 -14.54 -11.99
N ALA A 220 -14.87 -14.57 -11.33
CA ALA A 220 -15.53 -15.80 -10.89
C ALA A 220 -15.60 -16.89 -11.99
N ASN A 221 -15.75 -16.46 -13.25
CA ASN A 221 -15.86 -17.33 -14.43
C ASN A 221 -14.54 -17.99 -14.86
N LYS A 222 -13.40 -17.57 -14.30
CA LYS A 222 -12.03 -18.02 -14.64
C LYS A 222 -11.27 -18.60 -13.45
N ARG A 223 -11.93 -18.81 -12.30
CA ARG A 223 -11.32 -19.37 -11.08
C ARG A 223 -11.15 -20.89 -11.22
N SER A 224 -10.13 -21.32 -11.95
CA SER A 224 -9.76 -22.73 -12.04
C SER A 224 -8.24 -22.92 -11.97
N CYS A 225 -7.81 -24.04 -11.37
CA CYS A 225 -6.40 -24.41 -11.29
C CYS A 225 -5.73 -24.50 -12.66
N GLU A 226 -6.48 -24.85 -13.70
CA GLU A 226 -5.98 -24.86 -15.08
C GLU A 226 -5.71 -23.45 -15.62
N HIS A 227 -6.62 -22.50 -15.42
CA HIS A 227 -6.41 -21.11 -15.83
C HIS A 227 -5.28 -20.46 -15.06
N PHE A 228 -5.23 -20.70 -13.75
CA PHE A 228 -4.13 -20.27 -12.89
C PHE A 228 -2.78 -20.80 -13.38
N SER A 229 -2.69 -22.13 -13.57
CA SER A 229 -1.45 -22.76 -14.02
C SER A 229 -1.01 -22.24 -15.39
N LYS A 230 -1.94 -22.10 -16.34
CA LYS A 230 -1.64 -21.57 -17.68
C LYS A 230 -1.14 -20.14 -17.60
N TYR A 231 -1.87 -19.25 -16.94
CA TYR A 231 -1.51 -17.84 -16.82
C TYR A 231 -0.09 -17.64 -16.23
N PHE A 232 0.22 -18.28 -15.10
CA PHE A 232 1.53 -18.13 -14.47
C PHE A 232 2.65 -18.85 -15.22
N THR A 233 2.36 -19.98 -15.90
CA THR A 233 3.37 -20.67 -16.71
C THR A 233 3.70 -19.88 -17.98
N ASP A 234 2.68 -19.34 -18.66
CA ASP A 234 2.84 -18.51 -19.85
C ASP A 234 3.60 -17.21 -19.52
N ALA A 235 3.44 -16.73 -18.30
CA ALA A 235 4.13 -15.56 -17.78
C ALA A 235 5.51 -15.88 -17.15
N GLY A 236 6.04 -17.10 -17.32
CA GLY A 236 7.40 -17.47 -16.89
C GLY A 236 7.54 -17.85 -15.41
N LEU A 237 6.47 -17.83 -14.62
CA LEU A 237 6.44 -18.14 -13.19
C LEU A 237 6.01 -19.60 -12.96
N LYS A 238 6.73 -20.55 -13.55
CA LYS A 238 6.40 -21.98 -13.46
C LYS A 238 6.49 -22.53 -12.03
N GLU A 239 7.40 -22.01 -11.21
CA GLU A 239 7.51 -22.41 -9.81
C GLU A 239 6.22 -22.14 -9.02
N LEU A 240 5.50 -21.06 -9.35
CA LEU A 240 4.20 -20.73 -8.78
C LEU A 240 3.11 -21.69 -9.21
N SER A 241 3.10 -22.10 -10.49
CA SER A 241 2.12 -23.06 -10.99
C SER A 241 2.34 -24.45 -10.42
N ASP A 242 3.59 -24.89 -10.29
CA ASP A 242 3.96 -26.16 -9.68
C ASP A 242 3.66 -26.19 -8.17
N PHE A 243 3.90 -25.08 -7.45
CA PHE A 243 3.55 -24.97 -6.04
C PHE A 243 2.02 -25.02 -5.82
N ALA A 244 1.23 -24.31 -6.64
CA ALA A 244 -0.23 -24.31 -6.54
C ALA A 244 -0.82 -25.73 -6.70
N ARG A 245 -0.33 -26.47 -7.70
CA ARG A 245 -0.72 -27.88 -7.94
C ARG A 245 -0.37 -28.79 -6.77
N ASN A 246 0.79 -28.58 -6.16
CA ASN A 246 1.21 -29.36 -5.01
C ASN A 246 0.32 -29.10 -3.77
N GLN A 247 -0.09 -27.85 -3.54
CA GLN A 247 -1.03 -27.52 -2.46
C GLN A 247 -2.42 -28.14 -2.68
N GLU A 248 -2.94 -28.11 -3.90
CA GLU A 248 -4.20 -28.76 -4.25
C GLU A 248 -4.13 -30.27 -3.96
N ALA A 249 -3.05 -30.95 -4.38
CA ALA A 249 -2.83 -32.36 -4.10
C ALA A 249 -2.77 -32.66 -2.59
N ILE A 250 -2.13 -31.78 -1.80
CA ILE A 250 -2.10 -31.89 -0.32
C ILE A 250 -3.50 -31.71 0.27
N GLY A 251 -4.29 -30.76 -0.23
CA GLY A 251 -5.67 -30.51 0.18
C GLY A 251 -6.57 -31.71 -0.09
N SER A 252 -6.59 -32.21 -1.34
CA SER A 252 -7.36 -33.40 -1.73
C SER A 252 -6.98 -34.63 -0.91
N ARG A 253 -5.69 -34.81 -0.59
CA ARG A 253 -5.23 -35.90 0.26
C ARG A 253 -5.78 -35.79 1.70
N LYS A 254 -5.83 -34.58 2.26
CA LYS A 254 -6.40 -34.35 3.60
C LYS A 254 -7.91 -34.57 3.62
N GLU A 255 -8.62 -34.12 2.59
CA GLU A 255 -10.06 -34.34 2.42
C GLU A 255 -10.37 -35.84 2.37
N LEU A 256 -9.68 -36.58 1.49
CA LEU A 256 -9.81 -38.04 1.37
C LEU A 256 -9.47 -38.75 2.69
N GLN A 257 -8.44 -38.29 3.41
CA GLN A 257 -8.07 -38.87 4.69
C GLN A 257 -9.16 -38.64 5.76
N LYS A 258 -9.83 -37.47 5.72
CA LYS A 258 -10.95 -37.16 6.60
C LYS A 258 -12.20 -37.97 6.25
N GLU A 259 -12.54 -38.08 4.97
CA GLU A 259 -13.65 -38.94 4.50
C GLU A 259 -13.41 -40.41 4.88
N LEU A 260 -12.20 -40.92 4.71
CA LEU A 260 -11.83 -42.26 5.17
C LEU A 260 -11.97 -42.41 6.69
N GLN A 261 -11.54 -41.42 7.48
CA GLN A 261 -11.75 -41.44 8.92
C GLN A 261 -13.23 -41.41 9.32
N GLU A 262 -14.06 -40.61 8.65
CA GLU A 262 -15.50 -40.54 8.88
C GLU A 262 -16.22 -41.83 8.49
N MET A 263 -15.80 -42.48 7.38
CA MET A 263 -16.31 -43.79 6.97
C MET A 263 -15.85 -44.93 7.90
N MET A 264 -14.65 -44.82 8.48
CA MET A 264 -14.12 -45.81 9.44
C MET A 264 -14.64 -45.61 10.87
N ALA A 265 -15.07 -44.41 11.25
CA ALA A 265 -15.61 -44.11 12.58
C ALA A 265 -16.78 -45.01 13.02
N PRO A 266 -17.80 -45.32 12.20
CA PRO A 266 -18.87 -46.23 12.57
C PRO A 266 -18.44 -47.72 12.65
N LEU A 267 -17.35 -48.12 11.99
CA LEU A 267 -16.87 -49.52 12.00
C LEU A 267 -16.18 -49.90 13.33
N PHE A 268 -15.70 -48.93 14.11
CA PHE A 268 -15.08 -49.18 15.41
C PHE A 268 -16.08 -49.20 16.59
N VAL A 269 -17.32 -48.72 16.40
CA VAL A 269 -18.35 -48.74 17.45
C VAL A 269 -19.10 -50.09 17.50
N HIS A 270 -18.95 -50.94 16.48
CA HIS A 270 -19.65 -52.22 16.36
C HIS A 270 -18.71 -53.44 16.41
N SER A 271 -17.62 -53.40 17.19
CA SER A 271 -16.98 -54.63 17.66
C SER A 271 -17.61 -55.04 18.99
N PRO A 272 -18.68 -55.87 19.00
CA PRO A 272 -19.13 -56.48 20.23
C PRO A 272 -18.02 -57.41 20.73
N HIS A 273 -17.73 -57.28 22.02
CA HIS A 273 -16.93 -58.19 22.82
C HIS A 273 -16.94 -59.63 22.28
N PHE A 274 -15.80 -60.08 21.75
CA PHE A 274 -15.49 -61.51 21.79
C PHE A 274 -14.85 -61.80 23.15
N PHE A 275 -15.55 -62.66 23.88
CA PHE A 275 -15.22 -63.23 25.20
C PHE A 275 -13.83 -63.84 25.26
#